data_AF-A0A7W9LGI8-F1
#
_entry.id   AF-A0A7W9LGI8-F1
#
_cell.length_a   1.000
_cell.length_b   1.000
_cell.length_c   1.000
_cell.angle_alpha   90.00
_cell.angle_beta   90.00
_cell.angle_gamma   90.00
#
_symmetry.space_group_name_H-M   'P 1'
#
loop_
_entity.id
_entity.type
_entity.pdbx_description
1 polymer ?
#
loop_
_entity_poly.entity_id
_entity_poly.type
_entity_poly.pdbx_seq_one_letter_code
_entity_poly.pdbx_strand_id
1 'polypeptide(L)'
;MTRYAVDHARNALVAHWSTGIGDVAVTVATLPPGRPSDALRLAARLTELSQACWRCYTHPASISDQHGPGSLGWHRQRERDAFAGVVPILTASTHVPVAAKVGEIAQRTGRALRALDSPELTVQVVADVATELSAVEQAERGDLSGRAQQAVTLSREDASPLQVAQADAFLNRQPFGCEELITQIDPAAAAIAAAHWLHAAAATTGRYVRQHPVQVVAEGDHLRPLAVESLVEIVSAISSGATPRQTVMPLIRHTLHVAEGHLCGVTDAKRRIAAAERLVARTRIDHPHSGSDSVCLPITSLDPARPALDLLDNLMAGIHGCWLQYAGHARTKDALSWQDPDGDRRQEHHAELFLTEVRQEAATRHQHLL
;
A
#
# COMPACT_ATOMS: atom_id res chain seq x y z
N MET A 1 8.78 -7.62 -0.42
CA MET A 1 9.32 -8.80 -1.12
C MET A 1 10.62 -9.24 -0.46
N THR A 2 10.85 -10.54 -0.36
CA THR A 2 12.05 -11.12 0.24
C THR A 2 13.28 -10.83 -0.61
N ARG A 3 14.29 -10.24 0.00
CA ARG A 3 15.61 -9.99 -0.59
C ARG A 3 16.58 -11.02 -0.05
N TYR A 4 17.39 -11.58 -0.93
CA TYR A 4 18.42 -12.54 -0.57
C TYR A 4 19.79 -11.88 -0.68
N ALA A 5 20.64 -12.13 0.30
CA ALA A 5 21.98 -11.58 0.40
C ALA A 5 22.98 -12.67 0.83
N VAL A 6 24.27 -12.39 0.61
CA VAL A 6 25.36 -13.25 1.06
C VAL A 6 26.04 -12.60 2.25
N ASP A 7 26.03 -13.27 3.40
CA ASP A 7 26.86 -12.92 4.55
C ASP A 7 28.23 -13.57 4.36
N HIS A 8 29.22 -12.78 3.92
CA HIS A 8 30.57 -13.25 3.68
C HIS A 8 31.31 -13.66 4.95
N ALA A 9 30.98 -13.09 6.11
CA ALA A 9 31.65 -13.42 7.36
C ALA A 9 31.24 -14.81 7.87
N ARG A 10 29.96 -15.16 7.68
CA ARG A 10 29.42 -16.48 8.06
C ARG A 10 29.38 -17.48 6.90
N ASN A 11 29.77 -17.04 5.70
CA ASN A 11 29.61 -17.76 4.45
C ASN A 11 28.18 -18.34 4.31
N ALA A 12 27.18 -17.48 4.46
CA ALA A 12 25.78 -17.90 4.55
C ALA A 12 24.89 -17.14 3.57
N LEU A 13 23.85 -17.80 3.06
CA LEU A 13 22.75 -17.19 2.34
C LEU A 13 21.72 -16.71 3.35
N VAL A 14 21.37 -15.43 3.29
CA VAL A 14 20.43 -14.77 4.20
C VAL A 14 19.24 -14.27 3.39
N ALA A 15 18.03 -14.53 3.88
CA ALA A 15 16.80 -13.94 3.38
C ALA A 15 16.36 -12.84 4.36
N HIS A 16 15.94 -11.69 3.85
CA HIS A 16 15.34 -10.65 4.67
C HIS A 16 14.13 -10.01 4.00
N TRP A 17 13.15 -9.58 4.78
CA TRP A 17 11.94 -8.93 4.31
C TRP A 17 11.44 -7.92 5.34
N SER A 18 10.71 -6.92 4.86
CA SER A 18 10.13 -5.89 5.71
C SER A 18 8.84 -6.36 6.38
N THR A 19 8.59 -5.87 7.60
CA THR A 19 7.39 -6.10 8.42
C THR A 19 6.56 -4.83 8.62
N GLY A 20 6.84 -3.78 7.84
CA GLY A 20 6.19 -2.47 7.92
C GLY A 20 6.95 -1.46 8.79
N ILE A 21 7.54 -1.91 9.89
CA ILE A 21 8.32 -1.06 10.83
C ILE A 21 9.82 -1.33 10.79
N GLY A 22 10.23 -2.50 10.29
CA GLY A 22 11.61 -2.93 10.22
C GLY A 22 11.76 -4.14 9.33
N ASP A 23 12.95 -4.74 9.32
CA ASP A 23 13.25 -5.93 8.54
C ASP A 23 13.54 -7.12 9.47
N VAL A 24 13.04 -8.29 9.09
CA VAL A 24 13.45 -9.57 9.67
C VAL A 24 14.45 -10.21 8.73
N ALA A 25 15.50 -10.80 9.29
CA ALA A 25 16.51 -11.56 8.54
C ALA A 25 16.66 -12.97 9.11
N VAL A 26 16.72 -13.97 8.23
CA VAL A 26 16.92 -15.39 8.57
C VAL A 26 18.04 -15.98 7.74
N THR A 27 18.84 -16.85 8.34
CA THR A 27 19.81 -17.65 7.58
C THR A 27 19.06 -18.77 6.87
N VAL A 28 19.15 -18.79 5.55
CA VAL A 28 18.53 -19.82 4.70
C VAL A 28 19.42 -21.06 4.65
N ALA A 29 20.71 -20.84 4.39
CA ALA A 29 21.65 -21.92 4.18
C ALA A 29 23.10 -21.50 4.43
N THR A 30 23.94 -22.46 4.78
CA THR A 30 25.39 -22.29 4.71
C THR A 30 25.83 -22.48 3.26
N LEU A 31 26.67 -21.58 2.75
CA LEU A 31 27.18 -21.66 1.39
C LEU A 31 28.37 -22.63 1.34
N PRO A 32 28.48 -23.47 0.28
CA PRO A 32 29.68 -24.26 0.06
C PRO A 32 30.89 -23.35 -0.24
N PRO A 33 32.12 -23.81 0.02
CA PRO A 33 33.30 -23.12 -0.47
C PRO A 33 33.25 -23.08 -2.01
N GLY A 34 33.41 -21.90 -2.59
CA GLY A 34 33.25 -21.75 -4.04
C GLY A 34 33.53 -20.33 -4.51
N ARG A 35 33.14 -20.04 -5.75
CA ARG A 35 33.31 -18.70 -6.32
C ARG A 35 32.26 -17.77 -5.70
N PRO A 36 32.65 -16.65 -5.06
CA PRO A 36 31.70 -15.71 -4.45
C PRO A 36 30.65 -15.19 -5.43
N SER A 37 31.00 -15.09 -6.72
CA SER A 37 30.09 -14.68 -7.79
C SER A 37 28.89 -15.60 -7.98
N ASP A 38 29.04 -16.90 -7.74
CA ASP A 38 27.96 -17.87 -7.95
C ASP A 38 26.93 -17.80 -6.81
N ALA A 39 27.39 -17.58 -5.57
CA ALA A 39 26.52 -17.31 -4.43
C ALA A 39 25.73 -15.99 -4.59
N LEU A 40 26.40 -14.92 -5.02
CA LEU A 40 25.72 -13.64 -5.32
C LEU A 40 24.70 -13.78 -6.45
N ARG A 41 25.01 -14.58 -7.48
CA ARG A 41 24.08 -14.87 -8.57
C ARG A 41 22.87 -15.64 -8.06
N LEU A 42 23.04 -16.64 -7.20
CA LEU A 42 21.93 -17.35 -6.57
C LEU A 42 21.03 -16.39 -5.78
N ALA A 43 21.62 -15.56 -4.91
CA ALA A 43 20.89 -14.56 -4.14
C ALA A 43 20.08 -13.60 -5.03
N ALA A 44 20.68 -13.10 -6.12
CA ALA A 44 19.98 -12.26 -7.09
C ALA A 44 18.79 -12.98 -7.76
N ARG A 45 18.94 -14.27 -8.12
CA ARG A 45 17.87 -15.06 -8.74
C ARG A 45 16.74 -15.42 -7.77
N LEU A 46 17.06 -15.68 -6.50
CA LEU A 46 16.05 -15.89 -5.46
C LEU A 46 15.25 -14.60 -5.17
N THR A 47 15.93 -13.46 -5.16
CA THR A 47 15.27 -12.15 -5.04
C THR A 47 14.35 -11.89 -6.23
N GLU A 48 14.81 -12.15 -7.45
CA GLU A 48 13.99 -12.04 -8.67
C GLU A 48 12.77 -12.99 -8.63
N LEU A 49 12.94 -14.19 -8.08
CA LEU A 49 11.85 -15.16 -7.92
C LEU A 49 10.80 -14.66 -6.92
N SER A 50 11.24 -14.21 -5.72
CA SER A 50 10.35 -13.61 -4.72
C SER A 50 9.59 -12.42 -5.30
N GLN A 51 10.27 -11.52 -6.02
CA GLN A 51 9.64 -10.38 -6.69
C GLN A 51 8.53 -10.81 -7.65
N ALA A 52 8.79 -11.82 -8.49
CA ALA A 52 7.80 -12.32 -9.44
C ALA A 52 6.61 -12.99 -8.72
N CYS A 53 6.85 -13.72 -7.63
CA CYS A 53 5.79 -14.32 -6.82
C CYS A 53 4.91 -13.25 -6.15
N TRP A 54 5.48 -12.23 -5.53
CA TRP A 54 4.73 -11.12 -4.92
C TRP A 54 4.07 -10.19 -5.93
N ARG A 55 4.53 -10.20 -7.19
CA ARG A 55 3.81 -9.53 -8.28
C ARG A 55 2.44 -10.18 -8.53
N CYS A 56 2.33 -11.50 -8.41
CA CYS A 56 1.03 -12.19 -8.50
C CYS A 56 0.07 -11.77 -7.37
N TYR A 57 0.59 -11.54 -6.17
CA TYR A 57 -0.20 -11.01 -5.04
C TYR A 57 -0.74 -9.61 -5.32
N THR A 58 0.13 -8.70 -5.76
CA THR A 58 -0.22 -7.29 -6.00
C THR A 58 -1.11 -7.09 -7.23
N HIS A 59 -1.00 -7.97 -8.24
CA HIS A 59 -1.73 -7.91 -9.50
C HIS A 59 -2.55 -9.19 -9.73
N PRO A 60 -3.58 -9.46 -8.90
CA PRO A 60 -4.38 -10.66 -9.03
C PRO A 60 -5.15 -10.69 -10.37
N ALA A 61 -5.35 -11.90 -10.91
CA ALA A 61 -6.05 -12.10 -12.18
C ALA A 61 -7.53 -11.65 -12.11
N SER A 62 -8.17 -11.80 -10.94
CA SER A 62 -9.58 -11.48 -10.69
C SER A 62 -9.95 -10.00 -10.91
N ILE A 63 -8.96 -9.11 -10.96
CA ILE A 63 -9.17 -7.66 -11.10
C ILE A 63 -8.97 -7.19 -12.53
N SER A 64 -8.46 -8.04 -13.42
CA SER A 64 -8.32 -7.68 -14.82
C SER A 64 -9.69 -7.48 -15.46
N ASP A 65 -9.92 -6.35 -16.13
CA ASP A 65 -11.15 -6.14 -16.91
C ASP A 65 -11.23 -7.09 -18.13
N GLN A 66 -10.09 -7.63 -18.56
CA GLN A 66 -9.97 -8.51 -19.71
C GLN A 66 -9.71 -9.96 -19.27
N HIS A 67 -10.60 -10.86 -19.71
CA HIS A 67 -10.52 -12.29 -19.46
C HIS A 67 -10.50 -13.07 -20.79
N GLY A 68 -9.96 -14.30 -20.76
CA GLY A 68 -9.86 -15.19 -21.91
C GLY A 68 -8.45 -15.32 -22.48
N PRO A 69 -8.20 -16.27 -23.39
CA PRO A 69 -6.86 -16.58 -23.89
C PRO A 69 -6.14 -15.35 -24.46
N GLY A 70 -4.90 -15.10 -24.03
CA GLY A 70 -4.09 -13.95 -24.47
C GLY A 70 -4.42 -12.61 -23.81
N SER A 71 -5.41 -12.56 -22.91
CA SER A 71 -5.71 -11.36 -22.11
C SER A 71 -4.74 -11.18 -20.94
N LEU A 72 -4.71 -9.97 -20.35
CA LEU A 72 -3.94 -9.68 -19.15
C LEU A 72 -4.33 -10.59 -17.97
N GLY A 73 -5.62 -10.81 -17.75
CA GLY A 73 -6.11 -11.69 -16.69
C GLY A 73 -5.65 -13.13 -16.89
N TRP A 74 -5.64 -13.62 -18.13
CA TRP A 74 -5.11 -14.94 -18.47
C TRP A 74 -3.60 -15.05 -18.22
N HIS A 75 -2.82 -14.01 -18.58
CA HIS A 75 -1.39 -13.98 -18.28
C HIS A 75 -1.13 -13.98 -16.76
N ARG A 76 -1.83 -13.13 -16.00
CA ARG A 76 -1.72 -13.08 -14.53
C ARG A 76 -2.07 -14.42 -13.89
N GLN A 77 -3.15 -15.08 -14.34
CA GLN A 77 -3.54 -16.39 -13.83
C GLN A 77 -2.47 -17.44 -14.12
N ARG A 78 -1.89 -17.44 -15.33
CA ARG A 78 -0.82 -18.39 -15.69
C ARG A 78 0.45 -18.20 -14.87
N GLU A 79 0.81 -16.97 -14.52
CA GLU A 79 1.92 -16.72 -13.59
C GLU A 79 1.64 -17.32 -12.20
N ARG A 80 0.41 -17.20 -11.71
CA ARG A 80 -0.01 -17.79 -10.43
C ARG A 80 -0.06 -19.31 -10.46
N ASP A 81 -0.59 -19.90 -11.54
CA ASP A 81 -0.67 -21.35 -11.73
C ASP A 81 0.73 -21.99 -11.82
N ALA A 82 1.73 -21.24 -12.30
CA ALA A 82 3.11 -21.70 -12.38
C ALA A 82 3.74 -22.01 -11.01
N PHE A 83 3.16 -21.54 -9.90
CA PHE A 83 3.66 -21.79 -8.55
C PHE A 83 3.82 -23.29 -8.25
N ALA A 84 2.86 -24.11 -8.70
CA ALA A 84 2.89 -25.56 -8.52
C ALA A 84 4.13 -26.23 -9.16
N GLY A 85 4.70 -25.61 -10.20
CA GLY A 85 5.88 -26.10 -10.89
C GLY A 85 7.22 -25.60 -10.34
N VAL A 86 7.22 -24.55 -9.50
CA VAL A 86 8.47 -23.88 -9.07
C VAL A 86 9.40 -24.85 -8.33
N VAL A 87 8.91 -25.54 -7.29
CA VAL A 87 9.71 -26.49 -6.50
C VAL A 87 10.26 -27.63 -7.38
N PRO A 88 9.45 -28.34 -8.20
CA PRO A 88 9.97 -29.33 -9.14
C PRO A 88 11.04 -28.80 -10.10
N ILE A 89 10.89 -27.57 -10.60
CA ILE A 89 11.85 -26.95 -11.54
C ILE A 89 13.21 -26.73 -10.87
N LEU A 90 13.23 -26.34 -9.60
CA LEU A 90 14.49 -26.10 -8.87
C LEU A 90 15.31 -27.38 -8.73
N THR A 91 14.64 -28.53 -8.52
CA THR A 91 15.28 -29.84 -8.35
C THR A 91 15.55 -30.58 -9.65
N ALA A 92 14.95 -30.17 -10.77
CA ALA A 92 15.05 -30.89 -12.03
C ALA A 92 16.47 -30.82 -12.63
N SER A 93 16.99 -31.97 -13.05
CA SER A 93 18.29 -32.08 -13.74
C SER A 93 18.23 -31.64 -15.21
N THR A 94 17.03 -31.60 -15.81
CA THR A 94 16.81 -31.28 -17.22
C THR A 94 15.97 -30.01 -17.40
N HIS A 95 16.08 -29.41 -18.59
CA HIS A 95 15.28 -28.25 -18.95
C HIS A 95 13.82 -28.64 -19.16
N VAL A 96 12.94 -28.25 -18.24
CA VAL A 96 11.48 -28.36 -18.41
C VAL A 96 11.01 -27.13 -19.20
N PRO A 97 10.31 -27.23 -20.34
CA PRO A 97 9.74 -26.06 -21.02
C PRO A 97 8.77 -25.33 -20.09
N VAL A 98 8.93 -24.01 -19.93
CA VAL A 98 8.02 -23.19 -19.12
C VAL A 98 7.64 -21.95 -19.91
N ALA A 99 6.34 -21.64 -19.90
CA ALA A 99 5.76 -20.55 -20.68
C ALA A 99 5.27 -19.38 -19.80
N ALA A 100 5.64 -19.36 -18.52
CA ALA A 100 5.31 -18.31 -17.55
C ALA A 100 6.62 -17.74 -16.96
N LYS A 101 6.64 -16.44 -16.68
CA LYS A 101 7.83 -15.72 -16.21
C LYS A 101 8.35 -16.24 -14.89
N VAL A 102 7.47 -16.52 -13.93
CA VAL A 102 7.81 -17.14 -12.64
C VAL A 102 8.60 -18.43 -12.85
N GLY A 103 8.15 -19.27 -13.78
CA GLY A 103 8.84 -20.52 -14.07
C GLY A 103 10.17 -20.35 -14.81
N GLU A 104 10.30 -19.38 -15.73
CA GLU A 104 11.60 -19.02 -16.33
C GLU A 104 12.61 -18.56 -15.27
N ILE A 105 12.15 -17.78 -14.28
CA ILE A 105 12.99 -17.35 -13.16
C ILE A 105 13.37 -18.56 -12.31
N ALA A 106 12.42 -19.42 -11.97
CA ALA A 106 12.68 -20.66 -11.23
C ALA A 106 13.73 -21.53 -11.93
N GLN A 107 13.68 -21.68 -13.26
CA GLN A 107 14.71 -22.40 -13.99
C GLN A 107 16.10 -21.74 -13.88
N ARG A 108 16.17 -20.40 -13.97
CA ARG A 108 17.42 -19.65 -13.79
C ARG A 108 17.98 -19.84 -12.37
N THR A 109 17.11 -19.85 -11.37
CA THR A 109 17.47 -20.15 -9.97
C THR A 109 17.97 -21.57 -9.83
N GLY A 110 17.28 -22.57 -10.40
CA GLY A 110 17.73 -23.97 -10.39
C GLY A 110 19.09 -24.16 -11.07
N ARG A 111 19.36 -23.44 -12.17
CA ARG A 111 20.69 -23.42 -12.80
C ARG A 111 21.76 -22.82 -11.89
N ALA A 112 21.44 -21.74 -11.17
CA ALA A 112 22.37 -21.13 -10.21
C ALA A 112 22.65 -22.06 -9.02
N LEU A 113 21.65 -22.80 -8.53
CA LEU A 113 21.82 -23.83 -7.50
C LEU A 113 22.74 -24.95 -7.95
N ARG A 114 22.51 -25.50 -9.16
CA ARG A 114 23.35 -26.56 -9.72
C ARG A 114 24.80 -26.14 -9.94
N ALA A 115 25.05 -24.86 -10.25
CA ALA A 115 26.41 -24.36 -10.40
C ALA A 115 27.22 -24.39 -9.09
N LEU A 116 26.55 -24.41 -7.93
CA LEU A 116 27.17 -24.52 -6.60
C LEU A 116 27.34 -25.97 -6.13
N ASP A 117 26.73 -26.94 -6.83
CA ASP A 117 26.89 -28.39 -6.66
C ASP A 117 26.82 -28.88 -5.20
N SER A 118 25.89 -28.31 -4.41
CA SER A 118 25.66 -28.72 -3.02
C SER A 118 24.22 -29.22 -2.84
N PRO A 119 24.03 -30.52 -2.51
CA PRO A 119 22.70 -31.07 -2.27
C PRO A 119 22.07 -30.50 -1.00
N GLU A 120 22.86 -30.25 0.05
CA GLU A 120 22.36 -29.64 1.30
C GLU A 120 21.85 -28.22 1.07
N LEU A 121 22.60 -27.39 0.34
CA LEU A 121 22.17 -26.05 -0.07
C LEU A 121 20.88 -26.12 -0.89
N THR A 122 20.80 -27.07 -1.82
CA THR A 122 19.61 -27.25 -2.66
C THR A 122 18.38 -27.56 -1.83
N VAL A 123 18.47 -28.48 -0.87
CA VAL A 123 17.36 -28.82 0.04
C VAL A 123 16.90 -27.60 0.84
N GLN A 124 17.83 -26.85 1.42
CA GLN A 124 17.53 -25.68 2.23
C GLN A 124 16.89 -24.54 1.42
N VAL A 125 17.42 -24.25 0.23
CA VAL A 125 16.86 -23.23 -0.66
C VAL A 125 15.49 -23.64 -1.19
N VAL A 126 15.29 -24.90 -1.53
CA VAL A 126 13.97 -25.40 -1.97
C VAL A 126 12.93 -25.28 -0.85
N ALA A 127 13.30 -25.63 0.38
CA ALA A 127 12.43 -25.45 1.54
C ALA A 127 12.06 -23.98 1.77
N ASP A 128 13.05 -23.07 1.68
CA ASP A 128 12.82 -21.63 1.82
C ASP A 128 11.95 -21.05 0.71
N VAL A 129 12.14 -21.47 -0.55
CA VAL A 129 11.26 -21.07 -1.66
C VAL A 129 9.84 -21.60 -1.44
N ALA A 130 9.67 -22.81 -0.91
CA ALA A 130 8.33 -23.32 -0.56
C ALA A 130 7.67 -22.45 0.53
N THR A 131 8.43 -21.99 1.53
CA THR A 131 7.95 -21.02 2.52
C THR A 131 7.55 -19.69 1.87
N GLU A 132 8.33 -19.18 0.93
CA GLU A 132 8.02 -17.95 0.19
C GLU A 132 6.72 -18.07 -0.61
N LEU A 133 6.52 -19.18 -1.34
CA LEU A 133 5.29 -19.43 -2.08
C LEU A 133 4.09 -19.52 -1.13
N SER A 134 4.22 -20.26 -0.03
CA SER A 134 3.16 -20.38 0.98
C SER A 134 2.80 -19.03 1.61
N ALA A 135 3.78 -18.17 1.85
CA ALA A 135 3.58 -16.82 2.38
C ALA A 135 2.74 -15.96 1.43
N VAL A 136 2.96 -16.05 0.11
CA VAL A 136 2.11 -15.37 -0.87
C VAL A 136 0.67 -15.86 -0.78
N GLU A 137 0.44 -17.18 -0.69
CA GLU A 137 -0.92 -17.71 -0.60
C GLU A 137 -1.62 -17.35 0.71
N GLN A 138 -0.89 -17.31 1.82
CA GLN A 138 -1.42 -16.86 3.12
C GLN A 138 -1.87 -15.40 3.02
N ALA A 139 -1.03 -14.54 2.44
CA ALA A 139 -1.37 -13.14 2.21
C ALA A 139 -2.58 -12.98 1.29
N GLU A 140 -2.70 -13.79 0.23
CA GLU A 140 -3.89 -13.80 -0.66
C GLU A 140 -5.19 -14.05 0.11
N ARG A 141 -5.15 -14.87 1.16
CA ARG A 141 -6.28 -15.20 2.05
C ARG A 141 -6.49 -14.18 3.18
N GLY A 142 -5.61 -13.17 3.28
CA GLY A 142 -5.64 -12.15 4.34
C GLY A 142 -4.94 -12.54 5.64
N ASP A 143 -4.19 -13.65 5.66
CA ASP A 143 -3.32 -14.01 6.79
C ASP A 143 -1.92 -13.44 6.54
N LEU A 144 -1.55 -12.43 7.33
CA LEU A 144 -0.26 -11.74 7.22
C LEU A 144 0.74 -12.20 8.29
N SER A 145 0.60 -13.41 8.82
CA SER A 145 1.54 -13.95 9.80
C SER A 145 2.88 -14.39 9.18
N GLY A 146 3.94 -14.43 10.01
CA GLY A 146 5.26 -14.91 9.61
C GLY A 146 5.83 -14.16 8.40
N ARG A 147 6.19 -14.89 7.34
CA ARG A 147 6.75 -14.29 6.12
C ARG A 147 5.69 -13.60 5.25
N ALA A 148 4.40 -13.91 5.42
CA ALA A 148 3.33 -13.24 4.70
C ALA A 148 3.18 -11.76 5.11
N GLN A 149 3.72 -11.40 6.29
CA GLN A 149 3.71 -10.03 6.82
C GLN A 149 4.28 -9.00 5.86
N GLN A 150 5.18 -9.38 4.96
CA GLN A 150 5.71 -8.46 3.95
C GLN A 150 4.64 -7.81 3.05
N ALA A 151 3.45 -8.40 2.97
CA ALA A 151 2.29 -7.82 2.30
C ALA A 151 1.93 -6.42 2.82
N VAL A 152 2.19 -6.12 4.11
CA VAL A 152 1.90 -4.81 4.72
C VAL A 152 2.71 -3.65 4.11
N THR A 153 3.73 -3.98 3.31
CA THR A 153 4.55 -2.99 2.59
C THR A 153 4.20 -2.86 1.12
N LEU A 154 3.26 -3.67 0.63
CA LEU A 154 2.90 -3.76 -0.78
C LEU A 154 1.56 -3.08 -1.04
N SER A 155 1.38 -2.58 -2.26
CA SER A 155 0.10 -2.07 -2.73
C SER A 155 -0.52 -3.08 -3.69
N ARG A 156 -1.71 -3.56 -3.34
CA ARG A 156 -2.47 -4.55 -4.11
C ARG A 156 -3.60 -3.87 -4.89
N GLU A 157 -3.90 -4.35 -6.09
CA GLU A 157 -5.03 -3.88 -6.91
C GLU A 157 -6.42 -4.34 -6.39
N ASP A 158 -6.45 -5.04 -5.25
CA ASP A 158 -7.65 -5.45 -4.54
C ASP A 158 -7.43 -5.37 -3.03
N ALA A 159 -8.52 -5.45 -2.27
CA ALA A 159 -8.48 -5.49 -0.82
C ALA A 159 -9.37 -6.61 -0.29
N SER A 160 -8.87 -7.37 0.67
CA SER A 160 -9.62 -8.44 1.32
C SER A 160 -10.73 -7.86 2.21
N PRO A 161 -12.01 -8.24 2.02
CA PRO A 161 -13.10 -7.81 2.89
C PRO A 161 -12.87 -8.13 4.37
N LEU A 162 -12.22 -9.27 4.66
CA LEU A 162 -11.87 -9.66 6.03
C LEU A 162 -10.90 -8.65 6.66
N GLN A 163 -9.89 -8.21 5.91
CA GLN A 163 -8.91 -7.25 6.40
C GLN A 163 -9.48 -5.84 6.50
N VAL A 164 -10.42 -5.46 5.62
CA VAL A 164 -11.16 -4.19 5.75
C VAL A 164 -11.95 -4.18 7.06
N ALA A 165 -12.65 -5.27 7.39
CA ALA A 165 -13.38 -5.39 8.65
C ALA A 165 -12.45 -5.37 9.87
N GLN A 166 -11.27 -6.00 9.80
CA GLN A 166 -10.27 -5.95 10.86
C GLN A 166 -9.71 -4.53 11.05
N ALA A 167 -9.41 -3.82 9.97
CA ALA A 167 -8.97 -2.42 9.99
C ALA A 167 -10.02 -1.50 10.61
N ASP A 168 -11.29 -1.66 10.22
CA ASP A 168 -12.41 -0.92 10.79
C ASP A 168 -12.54 -1.16 12.30
N ALA A 169 -12.32 -2.39 12.77
CA ALA A 169 -12.31 -2.72 14.20
C ALA A 169 -11.11 -2.12 14.97
N PHE A 170 -9.95 -1.95 14.33
CA PHE A 170 -8.82 -1.19 14.90
C PHE A 170 -9.16 0.29 15.02
N LEU A 171 -9.66 0.90 13.95
CA LEU A 171 -10.05 2.32 13.93
C LEU A 171 -11.21 2.62 14.88
N ASN A 172 -12.14 1.68 15.09
CA ASN A 172 -13.19 1.84 16.10
C ASN A 172 -12.63 2.01 17.51
N ARG A 173 -11.55 1.30 17.83
CA ARG A 173 -10.86 1.44 19.12
C ARG A 173 -10.01 2.70 19.15
N GLN A 174 -9.20 2.93 18.12
CA GLN A 174 -8.26 4.05 18.02
C GLN A 174 -8.42 4.79 16.68
N PRO A 175 -9.37 5.76 16.58
CA PRO A 175 -9.66 6.45 15.32
C PRO A 175 -8.50 7.28 14.75
N PHE A 176 -7.53 7.68 15.59
CA PHE A 176 -6.31 8.36 15.16
C PHE A 176 -5.21 7.41 14.68
N GLY A 177 -5.49 6.11 14.63
CA GLY A 177 -4.59 5.09 14.12
C GLY A 177 -3.86 4.33 15.22
N CYS A 178 -3.33 3.18 14.85
CA CYS A 178 -2.54 2.30 15.68
C CYS A 178 -1.47 1.62 14.83
N GLU A 179 -0.42 1.09 15.46
CA GLU A 179 0.70 0.45 14.76
C GLU A 179 0.25 -0.81 13.99
N GLU A 180 -0.78 -1.49 14.46
CA GLU A 180 -1.33 -2.69 13.82
C GLU A 180 -1.89 -2.40 12.42
N LEU A 181 -2.37 -1.17 12.15
CA LEU A 181 -2.84 -0.79 10.80
C LEU A 181 -1.72 -0.85 9.75
N ILE A 182 -0.46 -0.64 10.15
CA ILE A 182 0.70 -0.64 9.25
C ILE A 182 1.56 -1.91 9.36
N THR A 183 1.35 -2.73 10.41
CA THR A 183 2.16 -3.94 10.66
C THR A 183 1.38 -5.25 10.51
N GLN A 184 0.04 -5.23 10.51
CA GLN A 184 -0.80 -6.44 10.49
C GLN A 184 -1.88 -6.45 9.42
N ILE A 185 -2.13 -5.32 8.77
CA ILE A 185 -3.21 -5.15 7.80
C ILE A 185 -2.65 -4.81 6.43
N ASP A 186 -3.27 -5.36 5.38
CA ASP A 186 -2.97 -4.96 4.00
C ASP A 186 -3.25 -3.45 3.80
N PRO A 187 -2.33 -2.67 3.23
CA PRO A 187 -2.48 -1.22 3.16
C PRO A 187 -3.70 -0.75 2.37
N ALA A 188 -4.13 -1.49 1.34
CA ALA A 188 -5.33 -1.13 0.59
C ALA A 188 -6.58 -1.35 1.43
N ALA A 189 -6.64 -2.46 2.18
CA ALA A 189 -7.71 -2.71 3.13
C ALA A 189 -7.76 -1.67 4.27
N ALA A 190 -6.60 -1.30 4.82
CA ALA A 190 -6.49 -0.23 5.82
C ALA A 190 -6.95 1.12 5.27
N ALA A 191 -6.56 1.46 4.04
CA ALA A 191 -6.98 2.70 3.38
C ALA A 191 -8.51 2.75 3.14
N ILE A 192 -9.15 1.64 2.76
CA ILE A 192 -10.62 1.58 2.62
C ILE A 192 -11.31 1.89 3.95
N ALA A 193 -10.86 1.25 5.03
CA ALA A 193 -11.39 1.53 6.36
C ALA A 193 -11.11 2.98 6.77
N ALA A 194 -9.87 3.46 6.62
CA ALA A 194 -9.52 4.84 6.95
C ALA A 194 -10.34 5.87 6.14
N ALA A 195 -10.71 5.59 4.89
CA ALA A 195 -11.61 6.44 4.10
C ALA A 195 -13.03 6.49 4.68
N HIS A 196 -13.57 5.36 5.16
CA HIS A 196 -14.83 5.33 5.92
C HIS A 196 -14.75 6.23 7.16
N TRP A 197 -13.68 6.09 7.95
CA TRP A 197 -13.47 6.86 9.18
C TRP A 197 -13.21 8.35 8.93
N LEU A 198 -12.48 8.69 7.87
CA LEU A 198 -12.28 10.07 7.43
C LEU A 198 -13.62 10.73 7.09
N HIS A 199 -14.48 10.04 6.33
CA HIS A 199 -15.78 10.60 5.97
C HIS A 199 -16.64 10.84 7.23
N ALA A 200 -16.63 9.91 8.20
CA ALA A 200 -17.29 10.11 9.49
C ALA A 200 -16.72 11.31 10.27
N ALA A 201 -15.39 11.44 10.33
CA ALA A 201 -14.70 12.57 10.97
C ALA A 201 -15.05 13.92 10.31
N ALA A 202 -15.05 13.96 8.97
CA ALA A 202 -15.38 15.15 8.19
C ALA A 202 -16.87 15.53 8.34
N ALA A 203 -17.77 14.55 8.39
CA ALA A 203 -19.21 14.79 8.60
C ALA A 203 -19.51 15.31 10.02
N THR A 204 -18.89 14.74 11.04
CA THR A 204 -19.01 15.21 12.43
C THR A 204 -18.46 16.63 12.57
N THR A 205 -17.24 16.88 12.07
CA THR A 205 -16.63 18.21 12.09
C THR A 205 -17.48 19.21 11.32
N GLY A 206 -17.92 18.86 10.11
CA GLY A 206 -18.75 19.71 9.25
C GLY A 206 -20.06 20.12 9.92
N ARG A 207 -20.73 19.22 10.65
CA ARG A 207 -21.91 19.58 11.46
C ARG A 207 -21.57 20.57 12.57
N TYR A 208 -20.42 20.39 13.23
CA TYR A 208 -20.00 21.24 14.34
C TYR A 208 -19.61 22.67 13.90
N VAL A 209 -18.90 22.78 12.77
CA VAL A 209 -18.43 24.06 12.19
C VAL A 209 -19.37 24.63 11.13
N ARG A 210 -20.46 23.92 10.80
CA ARG A 210 -21.48 24.28 9.79
C ARG A 210 -20.92 24.41 8.36
N GLN A 211 -20.02 23.52 7.98
CA GLN A 211 -19.45 23.43 6.63
C GLN A 211 -19.76 22.07 6.00
N HIS A 212 -19.68 22.00 4.67
CA HIS A 212 -19.79 20.73 3.96
C HIS A 212 -18.56 19.85 4.26
N PRO A 213 -18.69 18.50 4.41
CA PRO A 213 -17.55 17.63 4.73
C PRO A 213 -16.35 17.77 3.79
N VAL A 214 -16.61 18.04 2.50
CA VAL A 214 -15.55 18.31 1.51
C VAL A 214 -14.77 19.59 1.82
N GLN A 215 -15.44 20.65 2.31
CA GLN A 215 -14.79 21.92 2.66
C GLN A 215 -13.90 21.76 3.90
N VAL A 216 -14.37 21.02 4.91
CA VAL A 216 -13.60 20.67 6.11
C VAL A 216 -12.23 20.10 5.71
N VAL A 217 -12.22 19.12 4.81
CA VAL A 217 -10.98 18.49 4.32
C VAL A 217 -10.15 19.42 3.43
N ALA A 218 -10.79 20.23 2.57
CA ALA A 218 -10.11 21.16 1.68
C ALA A 218 -9.40 22.31 2.42
N GLU A 219 -9.92 22.73 3.57
CA GLU A 219 -9.37 23.77 4.45
C GLU A 219 -8.30 23.24 5.42
N GLY A 220 -7.84 22.00 5.24
CA GLY A 220 -6.81 21.39 6.08
C GLY A 220 -5.42 21.96 5.82
N ASP A 221 -5.10 23.12 6.41
CA ASP A 221 -3.80 23.81 6.27
C ASP A 221 -2.58 22.97 6.69
N HIS A 222 -2.79 21.93 7.49
CA HIS A 222 -1.74 21.02 7.97
C HIS A 222 -1.42 19.87 7.00
N LEU A 223 -2.14 19.77 5.89
CA LEU A 223 -2.03 18.67 4.93
C LEU A 223 -1.09 19.03 3.77
N ARG A 224 -0.41 18.01 3.26
CA ARG A 224 0.38 18.14 2.01
C ARG A 224 -0.59 18.42 0.84
N PRO A 225 -0.24 19.24 -0.16
CA PRO A 225 -1.16 19.56 -1.27
C PRO A 225 -1.75 18.35 -2.01
N LEU A 226 -0.94 17.31 -2.27
CA LEU A 226 -1.41 16.08 -2.91
C LEU A 226 -2.30 15.23 -2.00
N ALA A 227 -2.06 15.28 -0.69
CA ALA A 227 -2.95 14.67 0.29
C ALA A 227 -4.34 15.30 0.17
N VAL A 228 -4.44 16.63 0.14
CA VAL A 228 -5.73 17.34 -0.03
C VAL A 228 -6.46 16.90 -1.29
N GLU A 229 -5.76 16.76 -2.43
CA GLU A 229 -6.38 16.29 -3.68
C GLU A 229 -7.06 14.91 -3.51
N SER A 230 -6.31 13.93 -2.99
CA SER A 230 -6.83 12.58 -2.77
C SER A 230 -7.97 12.53 -1.74
N LEU A 231 -7.89 13.31 -0.67
CA LEU A 231 -8.89 13.33 0.41
C LEU A 231 -10.19 14.01 -0.04
N VAL A 232 -10.09 15.11 -0.79
CA VAL A 232 -11.25 15.79 -1.37
C VAL A 232 -11.97 14.90 -2.37
N GLU A 233 -11.23 14.21 -3.24
CA GLU A 233 -11.80 13.23 -4.17
C GLU A 233 -12.56 12.13 -3.41
N ILE A 234 -11.95 11.59 -2.35
CA ILE A 234 -12.55 10.53 -1.55
C ILE A 234 -13.83 10.97 -0.86
N VAL A 235 -13.76 12.07 -0.10
CA VAL A 235 -14.92 12.56 0.67
C VAL A 235 -16.03 13.03 -0.26
N SER A 236 -15.70 13.61 -1.42
CA SER A 236 -16.70 14.02 -2.41
C SER A 236 -17.45 12.84 -3.01
N ALA A 237 -16.74 11.76 -3.37
CA ALA A 237 -17.35 10.57 -3.94
C ALA A 237 -18.24 9.85 -2.91
N ILE A 238 -17.77 9.68 -1.67
CA ILE A 238 -18.56 9.07 -0.59
C ILE A 238 -19.79 9.93 -0.26
N SER A 239 -19.65 11.26 -0.21
CA SER A 239 -20.79 12.18 -0.02
C SER A 239 -21.84 12.07 -1.14
N SER A 240 -21.41 11.63 -2.33
CA SER A 240 -22.26 11.40 -3.49
C SER A 240 -22.84 9.98 -3.56
N GLY A 241 -22.57 9.14 -2.55
CA GLY A 241 -23.14 7.79 -2.42
C GLY A 241 -22.22 6.64 -2.86
N ALA A 242 -20.96 6.90 -3.23
CA ALA A 242 -19.99 5.84 -3.50
C ALA A 242 -19.55 5.15 -2.19
N THR A 243 -19.20 3.86 -2.26
CA THR A 243 -18.58 3.18 -1.11
C THR A 243 -17.10 3.60 -0.98
N PRO A 244 -16.50 3.52 0.22
CA PRO A 244 -15.07 3.74 0.40
C PRO A 244 -14.23 2.86 -0.52
N ARG A 245 -14.61 1.58 -0.70
CA ARG A 245 -13.92 0.67 -1.63
C ARG A 245 -14.01 1.13 -3.08
N GLN A 246 -15.20 1.54 -3.54
CA GLN A 246 -15.40 2.06 -4.90
C GLN A 246 -14.56 3.31 -5.20
N THR A 247 -14.16 4.02 -4.16
CA THR A 247 -13.42 5.29 -4.27
C THR A 247 -11.91 5.10 -4.11
N VAL A 248 -11.49 4.30 -3.12
CA VAL A 248 -10.08 4.04 -2.80
C VAL A 248 -9.41 3.16 -3.86
N MET A 249 -10.09 2.11 -4.33
CA MET A 249 -9.47 1.15 -5.23
C MET A 249 -9.06 1.74 -6.59
N PRO A 250 -9.87 2.58 -7.26
CA PRO A 250 -9.43 3.25 -8.48
C PRO A 250 -8.18 4.11 -8.31
N LEU A 251 -8.05 4.85 -7.19
CA LEU A 251 -6.87 5.67 -6.90
C LEU A 251 -5.60 4.82 -6.78
N ILE A 252 -5.67 3.73 -6.02
CA ILE A 252 -4.54 2.79 -5.84
C ILE A 252 -4.18 2.15 -7.19
N ARG A 253 -5.17 1.62 -7.93
CA ARG A 253 -4.94 0.98 -9.24
C ARG A 253 -4.35 1.92 -10.27
N HIS A 254 -4.91 3.12 -10.39
CA HIS A 254 -4.40 4.14 -11.31
C HIS A 254 -2.93 4.45 -11.01
N THR A 255 -2.60 4.63 -9.74
CA THR A 255 -1.24 4.95 -9.31
C THR A 255 -0.27 3.78 -9.50
N LEU A 256 -0.72 2.53 -9.26
CA LEU A 256 0.05 1.33 -9.58
C LEU A 256 0.38 1.25 -11.08
N HIS A 257 -0.60 1.47 -11.95
CA HIS A 257 -0.36 1.49 -13.40
C HIS A 257 0.63 2.58 -13.81
N VAL A 258 0.57 3.77 -13.21
CA VAL A 258 1.55 4.84 -13.44
C VAL A 258 2.96 4.41 -13.00
N ALA A 259 3.09 3.71 -11.87
CA ALA A 259 4.37 3.17 -11.40
C ALA A 259 4.97 2.15 -12.38
N GLU A 260 4.12 1.46 -13.15
CA GLU A 260 4.51 0.52 -14.21
C GLU A 260 4.76 1.19 -15.57
N GLY A 261 4.65 2.52 -15.65
CA GLY A 261 4.83 3.28 -16.88
C GLY A 261 3.59 3.33 -17.78
N HIS A 262 2.42 2.94 -17.25
CA HIS A 262 1.15 3.02 -17.96
C HIS A 262 0.36 4.27 -17.57
N LEU A 263 -0.08 5.04 -18.56
CA LEU A 263 -0.97 6.19 -18.34
C LEU A 263 -2.43 5.78 -18.61
N CYS A 264 -3.20 5.56 -17.54
CA CYS A 264 -4.63 5.33 -17.63
C CYS A 264 -5.41 6.65 -17.65
N GLY A 265 -6.59 6.71 -18.30
CA GLY A 265 -7.44 7.90 -18.26
C GLY A 265 -6.86 9.10 -19.01
N VAL A 266 -6.60 8.94 -20.32
CA VAL A 266 -5.98 9.97 -21.19
C VAL A 266 -6.66 11.35 -21.07
N THR A 267 -7.98 11.39 -20.88
CA THR A 267 -8.72 12.65 -20.71
C THR A 267 -8.35 13.38 -19.42
N ASP A 268 -8.22 12.67 -18.30
CA ASP A 268 -7.84 13.27 -17.03
C ASP A 268 -6.36 13.63 -16.99
N ALA A 269 -5.50 12.81 -17.61
CA ALA A 269 -4.12 13.17 -17.84
C ALA A 269 -3.99 14.47 -18.65
N LYS A 270 -4.75 14.62 -19.74
CA LYS A 270 -4.82 15.88 -20.51
C LYS A 270 -5.26 17.06 -19.66
N ARG A 271 -6.24 16.86 -18.76
CA ARG A 271 -6.72 17.91 -17.85
C ARG A 271 -5.64 18.34 -16.85
N ARG A 272 -4.92 17.36 -16.27
CA ARG A 272 -3.78 17.63 -15.37
C ARG A 272 -2.66 18.36 -16.10
N ILE A 273 -2.31 17.95 -17.32
CA ILE A 273 -1.32 18.63 -18.17
C ILE A 273 -1.77 20.07 -18.47
N ALA A 274 -3.03 20.29 -18.85
CA ALA A 274 -3.53 21.64 -19.10
C ALA A 274 -3.57 22.51 -17.83
N ALA A 275 -3.79 21.92 -16.64
CA ALA A 275 -3.67 22.62 -15.36
C ALA A 275 -2.20 22.97 -15.06
N ALA A 276 -1.28 22.06 -15.38
CA ALA A 276 0.16 22.25 -15.26
C ALA A 276 0.65 23.40 -16.13
N GLU A 277 0.31 23.40 -17.41
CA GLU A 277 0.66 24.46 -18.36
C GLU A 277 0.16 25.83 -17.88
N ARG A 278 -1.06 25.89 -17.32
CA ARG A 278 -1.60 27.12 -16.73
C ARG A 278 -0.84 27.56 -15.47
N LEU A 279 -0.34 26.64 -14.66
CA LEU A 279 0.47 26.95 -13.48
C LEU A 279 1.86 27.42 -13.87
N VAL A 280 2.49 26.79 -14.85
CA VAL A 280 3.76 27.22 -15.44
C VAL A 280 3.62 28.62 -16.06
N ALA A 281 2.55 28.86 -16.83
CA ALA A 281 2.29 30.17 -17.43
C ALA A 281 2.16 31.27 -16.38
N ARG A 282 1.45 31.02 -15.27
CA ARG A 282 1.33 31.96 -14.14
C ARG A 282 2.67 32.18 -13.43
N THR A 283 3.37 31.10 -13.11
CA THR A 283 4.68 31.17 -12.43
C THR A 283 5.70 31.94 -13.27
N ARG A 284 5.63 31.85 -14.60
CA ARG A 284 6.49 32.63 -15.51
C ARG A 284 6.18 34.13 -15.50
N ILE A 285 4.93 34.52 -15.23
CA ILE A 285 4.54 35.93 -15.07
C ILE A 285 5.09 36.45 -13.74
N ASP A 286 4.93 35.69 -12.66
CA ASP A 286 5.32 36.11 -11.31
C ASP A 286 6.84 36.02 -11.08
N HIS A 287 7.50 35.06 -11.72
CA HIS A 287 8.93 34.74 -11.57
C HIS A 287 9.59 34.44 -12.93
N PRO A 288 9.97 35.47 -13.71
CA PRO A 288 10.45 35.32 -15.09
C PRO A 288 11.80 34.58 -15.23
N HIS A 289 12.52 34.32 -14.13
CA HIS A 289 13.78 33.57 -14.10
C HIS A 289 13.62 32.11 -13.66
N SER A 290 12.42 31.66 -13.30
CA SER A 290 12.16 30.26 -12.99
C SER A 290 12.08 29.47 -14.31
N GLY A 291 13.03 28.56 -14.53
CA GLY A 291 13.02 27.66 -15.68
C GLY A 291 11.78 26.77 -15.66
N SER A 292 11.23 26.44 -16.84
CA SER A 292 10.10 25.49 -16.97
C SER A 292 10.34 24.15 -16.28
N ASP A 293 11.61 23.76 -16.17
CA ASP A 293 12.05 22.50 -15.58
C ASP A 293 11.93 22.48 -14.04
N SER A 294 11.61 23.61 -13.39
CA SER A 294 11.42 23.65 -11.93
C SER A 294 10.00 23.26 -11.48
N VAL A 295 9.03 23.15 -12.40
CA VAL A 295 7.65 22.80 -12.07
C VAL A 295 7.43 21.31 -12.29
N CYS A 296 7.66 20.52 -11.22
CA CYS A 296 7.31 19.11 -11.21
C CYS A 296 5.84 18.95 -10.79
N LEU A 297 5.01 18.44 -11.70
CA LEU A 297 3.61 18.16 -11.42
C LEU A 297 3.35 16.66 -11.51
N PRO A 298 2.95 16.03 -10.39
CA PRO A 298 2.75 14.60 -10.36
C PRO A 298 1.51 14.23 -11.18
N ILE A 299 1.66 13.13 -11.93
CA ILE A 299 0.62 12.56 -12.80
C ILE A 299 -0.53 11.96 -11.95
N THR A 300 -0.25 11.61 -10.69
CA THR A 300 -1.16 11.00 -9.72
C THR A 300 -1.21 11.84 -8.43
N SER A 301 -2.28 11.68 -7.66
CA SER A 301 -2.41 12.30 -6.32
C SER A 301 -1.69 11.52 -5.21
N LEU A 302 -1.20 10.32 -5.52
CA LEU A 302 -0.50 9.42 -4.59
C LEU A 302 0.93 9.14 -5.06
N ASP A 303 1.81 8.78 -4.12
CA ASP A 303 3.18 8.30 -4.40
C ASP A 303 3.16 6.95 -5.16
N PRO A 304 3.66 6.89 -6.41
CA PRO A 304 3.72 5.65 -7.18
C PRO A 304 4.58 4.54 -6.59
N ALA A 305 5.53 4.86 -5.71
CA ALA A 305 6.37 3.85 -5.07
C ALA A 305 5.62 3.05 -3.99
N ARG A 306 4.57 3.62 -3.41
CA ARG A 306 3.81 3.03 -2.28
C ARG A 306 2.35 3.52 -2.21
N PRO A 307 1.53 3.36 -3.28
CA PRO A 307 0.25 4.05 -3.40
C PRO A 307 -0.71 3.86 -2.23
N ALA A 308 -0.89 2.62 -1.78
CA ALA A 308 -1.84 2.31 -0.72
C ALA A 308 -1.38 2.82 0.66
N LEU A 309 -0.07 2.74 0.94
CA LEU A 309 0.51 3.27 2.19
C LEU A 309 0.52 4.80 2.21
N ASP A 310 0.85 5.45 1.08
CA ASP A 310 0.78 6.92 1.01
C ASP A 310 -0.67 7.41 1.15
N LEU A 311 -1.63 6.71 0.56
CA LEU A 311 -3.04 7.01 0.76
C LEU A 311 -3.47 6.82 2.22
N LEU A 312 -3.06 5.72 2.87
CA LEU A 312 -3.34 5.51 4.29
C LEU A 312 -2.79 6.64 5.15
N ASP A 313 -1.54 7.06 4.94
CA ASP A 313 -0.94 8.19 5.65
C ASP A 313 -1.74 9.48 5.43
N ASN A 314 -2.17 9.76 4.20
CA ASN A 314 -3.00 10.91 3.87
C ASN A 314 -4.35 10.86 4.59
N LEU A 315 -5.00 9.69 4.61
CA LEU A 315 -6.29 9.47 5.28
C LEU A 315 -6.19 9.67 6.79
N MET A 316 -5.15 9.11 7.43
CA MET A 316 -4.91 9.28 8.86
C MET A 316 -4.61 10.73 9.22
N ALA A 317 -3.81 11.41 8.40
CA ALA A 317 -3.58 12.85 8.55
C ALA A 317 -4.87 13.66 8.38
N GLY A 318 -5.75 13.27 7.45
CA GLY A 318 -7.06 13.88 7.26
C GLY A 318 -7.99 13.72 8.47
N ILE A 319 -8.04 12.54 9.08
CA ILE A 319 -8.81 12.29 10.31
C ILE A 319 -8.30 13.18 11.44
N HIS A 320 -6.97 13.27 11.61
CA HIS A 320 -6.37 14.15 12.60
C HIS A 320 -6.64 15.64 12.27
N GLY A 321 -6.62 16.04 11.00
CA GLY A 321 -6.96 17.39 10.55
C GLY A 321 -8.40 17.78 10.92
N CYS A 322 -9.36 16.86 10.76
CA CYS A 322 -10.74 17.06 11.20
C CYS A 322 -10.82 17.34 12.71
N TRP A 323 -10.07 16.57 13.52
CA TRP A 323 -9.98 16.82 14.95
C TRP A 323 -9.38 18.20 15.26
N LEU A 324 -8.29 18.60 14.61
CA LEU A 324 -7.67 19.91 14.84
C LEU A 324 -8.63 21.07 14.55
N GLN A 325 -9.41 20.97 13.47
CA GLN A 325 -10.44 21.96 13.14
C GLN A 325 -11.58 21.96 14.17
N TYR A 326 -12.08 20.78 14.57
CA TYR A 326 -13.09 20.65 15.63
C TYR A 326 -12.62 21.32 16.93
N ALA A 327 -11.42 20.96 17.38
CA ALA A 327 -10.82 21.48 18.61
C ALA A 327 -10.56 22.99 18.53
N GLY A 328 -10.07 23.50 17.38
CA GLY A 328 -9.87 24.93 17.16
C GLY A 328 -11.18 25.72 17.26
N HIS A 329 -12.27 25.18 16.71
CA HIS A 329 -13.59 25.81 16.80
C HIS A 329 -14.18 25.72 18.22
N ALA A 330 -14.02 24.59 18.90
CA ALA A 330 -14.45 24.42 20.30
C ALA A 330 -13.73 25.42 21.23
N ARG A 331 -12.41 25.56 21.10
CA ARG A 331 -11.61 26.54 21.85
C ARG A 331 -12.05 27.97 21.59
N THR A 332 -12.41 28.31 20.35
CA THR A 332 -12.88 29.67 20.00
C THR A 332 -14.22 29.97 20.66
N LYS A 333 -15.14 28.99 20.70
CA LYS A 333 -16.42 29.11 21.44
C LYS A 333 -16.21 29.23 22.95
N ASP A 334 -15.31 28.42 23.50
CA ASP A 334 -15.03 28.39 24.94
C ASP A 334 -14.26 29.64 25.42
N ALA A 335 -13.37 30.20 24.60
CA ALA A 335 -12.62 31.43 24.92
C ALA A 335 -13.53 32.66 25.05
N LEU A 336 -14.73 32.63 24.47
CA LEU A 336 -15.78 33.63 24.68
C LEU A 336 -16.48 33.47 26.05
N SER A 337 -16.20 32.38 26.78
CA SER A 337 -16.61 32.15 28.17
C SER A 337 -15.37 32.27 29.08
N TRP A 338 -15.35 33.28 29.95
CA TRP A 338 -14.14 33.69 30.69
C TRP A 338 -13.53 32.61 31.61
N GLN A 339 -12.19 32.56 31.60
CA GLN A 339 -11.23 32.00 32.58
C GLN A 339 -11.45 30.57 33.10
N ASP A 340 -10.61 29.65 32.62
CA ASP A 340 -10.35 28.37 33.32
C ASP A 340 -8.87 27.97 33.17
N PRO A 341 -8.17 27.70 34.28
CA PRO A 341 -6.79 27.23 34.28
C PRO A 341 -6.59 25.76 33.85
N ASP A 342 -7.64 24.97 33.61
CA ASP A 342 -7.55 23.51 33.36
C ASP A 342 -7.61 23.13 31.86
N GLY A 343 -6.72 23.72 31.05
CA GLY A 343 -6.72 23.57 29.58
C GLY A 343 -6.55 22.13 29.05
N ASP A 344 -5.79 21.30 29.76
CA ASP A 344 -5.50 19.92 29.33
C ASP A 344 -6.74 19.01 29.49
N ARG A 345 -7.45 19.11 30.62
CA ARG A 345 -8.70 18.36 30.86
C ARG A 345 -9.79 18.71 29.86
N ARG A 346 -9.87 19.98 29.44
CA ARG A 346 -10.81 20.43 28.40
C ARG A 346 -10.47 19.83 27.04
N GLN A 347 -9.19 19.76 26.70
CA GLN A 347 -8.75 19.15 25.46
C GLN A 347 -9.05 17.65 25.43
N GLU A 348 -8.81 16.95 26.54
CA GLU A 348 -9.19 15.54 26.71
C GLU A 348 -10.70 15.34 26.55
N HIS A 349 -11.50 16.20 27.21
CA HIS A 349 -12.97 16.14 27.11
C HIS A 349 -13.46 16.36 25.67
N HIS A 350 -12.96 17.38 24.98
CA HIS A 350 -13.30 17.63 23.58
C HIS A 350 -12.88 16.48 22.66
N ALA A 351 -11.73 15.84 22.95
CA ALA A 351 -11.28 14.69 22.20
C ALA A 351 -12.23 13.50 22.40
N GLU A 352 -12.64 13.21 23.63
CA GLU A 352 -13.60 12.15 23.94
C GLU A 352 -14.96 12.38 23.26
N LEU A 353 -15.46 13.61 23.28
CA LEU A 353 -16.70 13.99 22.59
C LEU A 353 -16.59 13.77 21.09
N PHE A 354 -15.55 14.31 20.46
CA PHE A 354 -15.29 14.14 19.04
C PHE A 354 -15.21 12.66 18.67
N LEU A 355 -14.41 11.86 19.38
CA LEU A 355 -14.26 10.44 19.10
C LEU A 355 -15.57 9.66 19.29
N THR A 356 -16.38 10.03 20.27
CA THR A 356 -17.71 9.42 20.48
C THR A 356 -18.64 9.71 19.31
N GLU A 357 -18.71 10.96 18.87
CA GLU A 357 -19.54 11.36 17.73
C GLU A 357 -19.06 10.72 16.42
N VAL A 358 -17.75 10.64 16.18
CA VAL A 358 -17.18 9.96 15.01
C VAL A 358 -17.51 8.47 15.00
N ARG A 359 -17.40 7.78 16.14
CA ARG A 359 -17.77 6.36 16.25
C ARG A 359 -19.26 6.15 15.95
N GLN A 360 -20.14 7.01 16.44
CA GLN A 360 -21.57 6.94 16.15
C GLN A 360 -21.85 7.18 14.66
N GLU A 361 -21.17 8.16 14.07
CA GLU A 361 -21.31 8.52 12.67
C GLU A 361 -20.84 7.39 11.73
N ALA A 362 -19.72 6.75 12.07
CA ALA A 362 -19.17 5.58 11.39
C ALA A 362 -20.10 4.35 11.54
N ALA A 363 -20.58 4.06 12.76
CA ALA A 363 -21.49 2.95 13.00
C ALA A 363 -22.80 3.06 12.18
N THR A 364 -23.33 4.28 12.05
CA THR A 364 -24.54 4.55 11.24
C THR A 364 -24.33 4.25 9.75
N ARG A 365 -23.08 4.29 9.27
CA ARG A 365 -22.69 4.11 7.87
C ARG A 365 -22.00 2.78 7.59
N HIS A 366 -21.96 1.87 8.56
CA HIS A 366 -21.23 0.61 8.44
C HIS A 366 -21.66 -0.23 7.23
N GLN A 367 -22.93 -0.15 6.82
CA GLN A 367 -23.44 -0.85 5.62
C GLN A 367 -22.81 -0.37 4.31
N HIS A 368 -22.17 0.80 4.30
CA HIS A 368 -21.52 1.36 3.11
C HIS A 368 -20.02 1.08 3.05
N LEU A 369 -19.44 0.30 3.97
CA LEU A 369 -17.99 0.10 4.06
C LEU A 369 -17.38 -0.58 2.82
N LEU A 370 -18.10 -1.49 2.16
CA LEU A 370 -17.62 -2.32 1.04
C LEU A 370 -18.32 -2.02 -0.28
#